data_AF-A0A951NAR8-F1
#
_entry.id   AF-A0A951NAR8-F1
#
_cell.length_a   1.000
_cell.length_b   1.000
_cell.length_c   1.000
_cell.angle_alpha   90.00
_cell.angle_beta   90.00
_cell.angle_gamma   90.00
#
_symmetry.space_group_name_H-M   'P 1'
#
loop_
_entity.id
_entity.type
_entity.pdbx_description
1 polymer ?
#
loop_
_entity_poly.entity_id
_entity_poly.type
_entity_poly.pdbx_seq_one_letter_code
_entity_poly.pdbx_strand_id
1 'polypeptide(L)'
;MAAPQNYLAVIKVVGIGGGGVNAVNRMIEVGLKGVEFIAINTDAQALLMSDADVKLDIGRELTRGLGAGAQPDVGRQAAQDHQEEIEEVLKGADMVFVTAGEGGGTGTGGAPVVASVARGLGALTIGVVTRPFSFEGRRRAQQAEEGIDALRREVDTLIIIPNDRLLSISDRSVSVMEAFKSADQVLLSGVQGITDLITTPGLINLDFADVKAVMSGAGSALMGIGNARGDDRAAVAAEMAIASPLLEASMDGAHGVLLNISGGSDLGLFEIN
;
A
#
# COMPACT_ATOMS: atom_id res chain seq x y z
N MET A 1 8.05 10.54 38.84
CA MET A 1 8.37 10.19 37.45
C MET A 1 7.05 10.04 36.72
N ALA A 2 6.80 10.85 35.69
CA ALA A 2 5.64 10.63 34.84
C ALA A 2 5.80 9.25 34.18
N ALA A 3 4.72 8.45 34.17
CA ALA A 3 4.70 7.21 33.40
C ALA A 3 5.08 7.53 31.93
N PRO A 4 5.80 6.64 31.22
CA PRO A 4 6.05 6.84 29.80
C PRO A 4 4.68 7.05 29.14
N GLN A 5 4.46 8.21 28.53
CA GLN A 5 3.31 8.37 27.65
C GLN A 5 3.50 7.37 26.52
N ASN A 6 2.61 6.38 26.40
CA ASN A 6 2.59 5.50 25.25
C ASN A 6 2.36 6.38 24.01
N TYR A 7 3.45 6.62 23.27
CA TYR A 7 3.38 7.33 22.00
C TYR A 7 2.76 6.38 20.98
N LEU A 8 1.53 6.69 20.56
CA LEU A 8 0.89 5.97 19.46
C LEU A 8 1.43 6.57 18.16
N ALA A 9 2.04 5.73 17.33
CA ALA A 9 2.54 6.15 16.03
C ALA A 9 1.37 6.69 15.19
N VAL A 10 1.55 7.87 14.61
CA VAL A 10 0.60 8.49 13.68
C VAL A 10 0.86 7.90 12.31
N ILE A 11 -0.06 7.05 11.85
CA ILE A 11 0.01 6.37 10.56
C ILE A 11 -0.97 7.04 9.59
N LYS A 12 -0.49 7.41 8.40
CA LYS A 12 -1.33 7.92 7.32
C LYS A 12 -1.27 7.02 6.10
N VAL A 13 -2.42 6.80 5.45
CA VAL A 13 -2.53 5.99 4.23
C VAL A 13 -3.02 6.87 3.09
N VAL A 14 -2.15 7.08 2.11
CA VAL A 14 -2.36 7.98 0.97
C VAL A 14 -2.64 7.17 -0.28
N GLY A 15 -3.89 7.21 -0.75
CA GLY A 15 -4.29 6.65 -2.03
C GLY A 15 -4.20 7.68 -3.14
N ILE A 16 -3.28 7.48 -4.10
CA ILE A 16 -3.10 8.41 -5.21
C ILE A 16 -3.56 7.82 -6.55
N GLY A 17 -4.36 8.61 -7.28
CA GLY A 17 -5.00 8.21 -8.53
C GLY A 17 -6.14 7.19 -8.31
N GLY A 18 -6.80 6.78 -9.39
CA GLY A 18 -8.00 5.92 -9.30
C GLY A 18 -7.77 4.59 -8.56
N GLY A 19 -6.69 3.87 -8.86
CA GLY A 19 -6.37 2.60 -8.19
C GLY A 19 -6.07 2.77 -6.69
N GLY A 20 -5.29 3.78 -6.33
CA GLY A 20 -4.97 4.07 -4.93
C GLY A 20 -6.20 4.49 -4.13
N VAL A 21 -7.04 5.35 -4.70
CA VAL A 21 -8.30 5.80 -4.07
C VAL A 21 -9.29 4.64 -3.89
N ASN A 22 -9.39 3.73 -4.87
CA ASN A 22 -10.22 2.52 -4.73
C ASN A 22 -9.74 1.62 -3.59
N ALA A 23 -8.42 1.41 -3.48
CA ALA A 23 -7.84 0.64 -2.38
C ALA A 23 -8.10 1.30 -1.02
N VAL A 24 -7.98 2.63 -0.91
CA VAL A 24 -8.32 3.38 0.31
C VAL A 24 -9.80 3.21 0.67
N ASN A 25 -10.72 3.39 -0.28
CA ASN A 25 -12.15 3.19 -0.02
C ASN A 25 -12.44 1.77 0.47
N ARG A 26 -11.75 0.77 -0.08
CA ARG A 26 -11.86 -0.62 0.38
C ARG A 26 -11.33 -0.82 1.80
N MET A 27 -10.22 -0.17 2.16
CA MET A 27 -9.68 -0.21 3.52
C MET A 27 -10.66 0.39 4.54
N ILE A 28 -11.35 1.46 4.16
CA ILE A 28 -12.41 2.09 4.97
C ILE A 28 -13.62 1.16 5.09
N GLU A 29 -14.07 0.55 3.99
CA GLU A 29 -15.22 -0.38 3.97
C GLU A 29 -15.00 -1.58 4.91
N VAL A 30 -13.78 -2.14 4.92
CA VAL A 30 -13.41 -3.26 5.80
C VAL A 30 -13.18 -2.80 7.26
N GLY A 31 -13.09 -1.50 7.48
CA GLY A 31 -12.99 -0.89 8.81
C GLY A 31 -11.59 -0.97 9.40
N LEU A 32 -10.55 -0.79 8.57
CA LEU A 32 -9.17 -0.65 9.04
C LEU A 32 -9.07 0.57 9.98
N LYS A 33 -8.46 0.38 11.16
CA LYS A 33 -8.42 1.37 12.26
C LYS A 33 -7.01 1.84 12.56
N GLY A 34 -6.91 2.97 13.24
CA GLY A 34 -5.64 3.51 13.72
C GLY A 34 -4.79 4.17 12.63
N VAL A 35 -5.42 4.50 11.50
CA VAL A 35 -4.80 5.18 10.37
C VAL A 35 -5.68 6.35 9.93
N GLU A 36 -5.07 7.41 9.41
CA GLU A 36 -5.77 8.51 8.73
C GLU A 36 -5.74 8.27 7.21
N PHE A 37 -6.89 8.31 6.56
CA PHE A 37 -6.99 8.07 5.12
C PHE A 37 -6.97 9.37 4.32
N ILE A 38 -6.10 9.42 3.31
CA ILE A 38 -5.94 10.55 2.41
C ILE A 38 -6.14 10.05 0.97
N ALA A 39 -7.08 10.66 0.25
CA ALA A 39 -7.28 10.43 -1.18
C ALA A 39 -6.70 11.61 -1.97
N ILE A 40 -5.84 11.33 -2.96
CA ILE A 40 -5.25 12.34 -3.85
C ILE A 40 -5.58 11.96 -5.29
N ASN A 41 -6.20 12.86 -6.05
CA ASN A 41 -6.48 12.58 -7.46
C ASN A 41 -6.54 13.86 -8.29
N THR A 42 -6.29 13.74 -9.60
CA THR A 42 -6.50 14.81 -10.59
C THR A 42 -7.90 14.75 -11.22
N ASP A 43 -8.65 13.68 -10.93
CA ASP A 43 -10.05 13.51 -11.29
C ASP A 43 -10.93 13.85 -10.09
N ALA A 44 -11.56 15.02 -10.17
CA ALA A 44 -12.40 15.53 -9.10
C ALA A 44 -13.68 14.70 -8.90
N GLN A 45 -14.19 14.04 -9.94
CA GLN A 45 -15.38 13.19 -9.82
C GLN A 45 -15.07 11.93 -9.02
N ALA A 46 -13.93 11.30 -9.30
CA ALA A 46 -13.47 10.14 -8.54
C ALA A 46 -13.24 10.50 -7.06
N LEU A 47 -12.70 11.69 -6.79
CA LEU A 47 -12.43 12.16 -5.44
C LEU A 47 -13.71 12.40 -4.62
N LEU A 48 -14.76 12.95 -5.23
CA LEU A 48 -16.05 13.18 -4.56
C LEU A 48 -16.69 11.88 -4.04
N MET A 49 -16.42 10.77 -4.71
CA MET A 49 -16.91 9.43 -4.36
C MET A 49 -16.03 8.72 -3.32
N SER A 50 -14.90 9.28 -2.91
CA SER A 50 -14.04 8.67 -1.90
C SER A 50 -14.59 8.90 -0.49
N ASP A 51 -14.43 7.91 0.38
CA ASP A 51 -14.82 7.98 1.78
C ASP A 51 -13.66 8.42 2.71
N ALA A 52 -12.50 8.78 2.13
CA ALA A 52 -11.32 9.20 2.88
C ALA A 52 -11.56 10.45 3.75
N ASP A 53 -10.86 10.51 4.90
CA ASP A 53 -10.93 11.62 5.85
C ASP A 53 -10.48 12.94 5.21
N VAL A 54 -9.42 12.87 4.40
CA VAL A 54 -8.85 14.00 3.67
C VAL A 54 -8.88 13.71 2.17
N LYS A 55 -9.30 14.71 1.39
CA LYS A 55 -9.42 14.61 -0.07
C LYS A 55 -8.70 15.78 -0.71
N LEU A 56 -7.69 15.49 -1.52
CA LEU A 56 -6.88 16.47 -2.22
C LEU A 56 -7.08 16.36 -3.73
N ASP A 57 -7.70 17.38 -4.32
CA ASP A 57 -7.79 17.55 -5.77
C ASP A 57 -6.54 18.27 -6.25
N ILE A 58 -5.72 17.59 -7.06
CA ILE A 58 -4.45 18.14 -7.56
C ILE A 58 -4.52 18.43 -9.06
N GLY A 59 -3.78 19.44 -9.50
CA GLY A 59 -3.62 19.76 -10.92
C GLY A 59 -4.89 20.25 -11.61
N ARG A 60 -5.82 20.87 -10.87
CA ARG A 60 -7.09 21.38 -11.41
C ARG A 60 -6.87 22.37 -12.57
N GLU A 61 -5.80 23.17 -12.54
CA GLU A 61 -5.46 24.09 -13.63
C GLU A 61 -4.98 23.35 -14.90
N LEU A 62 -4.27 22.24 -14.73
CA LEU A 62 -3.71 21.44 -15.81
C LEU A 62 -4.75 20.52 -16.46
N THR A 63 -5.56 19.85 -15.63
CA THR A 63 -6.48 18.79 -16.07
C THR A 63 -7.92 19.26 -16.21
N ARG A 64 -8.26 20.44 -15.67
CA ARG A 64 -9.63 20.91 -15.48
C ARG A 64 -10.48 19.94 -14.65
N GLY A 65 -9.86 19.14 -13.80
CA GLY A 65 -10.50 18.11 -12.98
C GLY A 65 -10.90 16.84 -13.74
N LEU A 66 -10.39 16.65 -14.97
CA LEU A 66 -10.72 15.50 -15.83
C LEU A 66 -9.70 14.35 -15.77
N GLY A 67 -8.72 14.44 -14.86
CA GLY A 67 -7.66 13.46 -14.73
C GLY A 67 -6.45 13.70 -15.66
N ALA A 68 -5.38 12.94 -15.40
CA ALA A 68 -4.10 13.05 -16.13
C ALA A 68 -4.05 12.36 -17.51
N GLY A 69 -5.15 11.79 -18.00
CA GLY A 69 -5.23 11.20 -19.35
C GLY A 69 -4.21 10.08 -19.64
N ALA A 70 -3.86 9.26 -18.62
CA ALA A 70 -2.82 8.23 -18.69
C ALA A 70 -1.41 8.76 -19.06
N GLN A 71 -1.13 10.01 -18.71
CA GLN A 71 0.18 10.64 -18.88
C GLN A 71 0.84 10.84 -17.50
N PRO A 72 1.91 10.08 -17.17
CA PRO A 72 2.62 10.20 -15.91
C PRO A 72 3.18 11.61 -15.67
N ASP A 73 3.70 12.28 -16.71
CA ASP A 73 4.27 13.63 -16.56
C ASP A 73 3.24 14.66 -16.09
N VAL A 74 1.98 14.55 -16.56
CA VAL A 74 0.88 15.41 -16.10
C VAL A 74 0.56 15.13 -14.63
N GLY A 75 0.54 13.86 -14.23
CA GLY A 75 0.33 13.46 -12.83
C GLY A 75 1.45 13.96 -11.91
N ARG A 76 2.69 13.91 -12.38
CA ARG A 76 3.86 14.42 -11.66
C ARG A 76 3.80 15.93 -11.48
N GLN A 77 3.57 16.67 -12.57
CA GLN A 77 3.47 18.13 -12.50
C GLN A 77 2.33 18.56 -11.58
N ALA A 78 1.17 17.90 -11.69
CA ALA A 78 0.03 18.16 -10.80
C ALA A 78 0.39 18.00 -9.32
N ALA A 79 1.12 16.94 -8.95
CA ALA A 79 1.55 16.71 -7.58
C ALA A 79 2.64 17.71 -7.13
N GLN A 80 3.55 18.10 -8.02
CA GLN A 80 4.58 19.10 -7.73
C GLN A 80 3.99 20.49 -7.48
N ASP A 81 3.02 20.90 -8.30
CA ASP A 81 2.34 22.18 -8.15
C ASP A 81 1.56 22.28 -6.83
N HIS A 82 1.19 21.15 -6.23
CA HIS A 82 0.44 21.06 -4.98
C HIS A 82 1.29 20.49 -3.83
N GLN A 83 2.63 20.61 -3.93
CA GLN A 83 3.55 20.03 -2.96
C GLN A 83 3.32 20.59 -1.54
N GLU A 84 3.03 21.90 -1.41
CA GLU A 84 2.75 22.54 -0.12
C GLU A 84 1.50 21.95 0.56
N GLU A 85 0.44 21.68 -0.22
CA GLU A 85 -0.80 21.09 0.30
C GLU A 85 -0.57 19.63 0.73
N ILE A 86 0.21 18.87 -0.05
CA ILE A 86 0.61 17.50 0.30
C ILE A 86 1.43 17.52 1.60
N GLU A 87 2.37 18.45 1.74
CA GLU A 87 3.20 18.59 2.94
C GLU A 87 2.36 18.85 4.19
N GLU A 88 1.42 19.78 4.13
CA GLU A 88 0.55 20.11 5.26
C GLU A 88 -0.35 18.93 5.66
N VAL A 89 -0.85 18.15 4.70
CA VAL A 89 -1.66 16.96 4.97
C VAL A 89 -0.82 15.83 5.59
N LEU A 90 0.46 15.70 5.22
CA LEU A 90 1.34 14.64 5.73
C LEU A 90 2.07 14.99 7.03
N LYS A 91 2.03 16.26 7.44
CA LYS A 91 2.72 16.76 8.62
C LYS A 91 2.35 15.99 9.89
N GLY A 92 3.38 15.65 10.66
CA GLY A 92 3.24 14.92 11.93
C GLY A 92 3.00 13.42 11.80
N ALA A 93 3.06 12.86 10.58
CA ALA A 93 3.04 11.40 10.39
C ALA A 93 4.38 10.77 10.81
N ASP A 94 4.33 9.70 11.60
CA ASP A 94 5.50 8.86 11.88
C ASP A 94 5.73 7.86 10.74
N MET A 95 4.65 7.45 10.08
CA MET A 95 4.65 6.50 8.99
C MET A 95 3.60 6.88 7.95
N VAL A 96 3.98 6.78 6.67
CA VAL A 96 3.12 7.07 5.53
C VAL A 96 3.14 5.89 4.57
N PHE A 97 1.96 5.32 4.30
CA PHE A 97 1.76 4.39 3.21
C PHE A 97 1.33 5.15 1.96
N VAL A 98 2.02 4.95 0.85
CA VAL A 98 1.63 5.48 -0.46
C VAL A 98 1.12 4.32 -1.30
N THR A 99 -0.17 4.31 -1.59
CA THR A 99 -0.82 3.28 -2.42
C THR A 99 -1.26 3.82 -3.77
N ALA A 100 -0.89 3.10 -4.83
CA ALA A 100 -1.19 3.48 -6.20
C ALA A 100 -1.32 2.26 -7.13
N GLY A 101 -2.13 2.42 -8.17
CA GLY A 101 -2.08 1.55 -9.35
C GLY A 101 -1.12 2.13 -10.38
N GLU A 102 -0.02 1.43 -10.65
CA GLU A 102 1.01 1.88 -11.58
C GLU A 102 0.59 1.63 -13.03
N GLY A 103 1.13 2.43 -13.95
CA GLY A 103 0.79 2.40 -15.37
C GLY A 103 -0.36 3.33 -15.77
N GLY A 104 -0.92 4.08 -14.82
CA GLY A 104 -1.80 5.21 -15.07
C GLY A 104 -1.04 6.54 -15.27
N GLY A 105 -1.75 7.67 -15.16
CA GLY A 105 -1.14 9.00 -15.17
C GLY A 105 -0.88 9.52 -13.76
N THR A 106 -1.95 9.72 -12.98
CA THR A 106 -1.87 10.33 -11.64
C THR A 106 -1.09 9.49 -10.64
N GLY A 107 -1.36 8.18 -10.54
CA GLY A 107 -0.66 7.29 -9.61
C GLY A 107 0.82 7.22 -9.93
N THR A 108 1.15 6.77 -11.14
CA THR A 108 2.54 6.64 -11.65
C THR A 108 3.36 7.92 -11.53
N GLY A 109 2.77 9.07 -11.85
CA GLY A 109 3.46 10.36 -11.85
C GLY A 109 3.57 11.00 -10.46
N GLY A 110 2.49 10.92 -9.68
CA GLY A 110 2.34 11.63 -8.43
C GLY A 110 2.80 10.85 -7.20
N ALA A 111 2.73 9.50 -7.21
CA ALA A 111 3.15 8.68 -6.07
C ALA A 111 4.61 8.95 -5.65
N PRO A 112 5.59 9.07 -6.57
CA PRO A 112 6.96 9.41 -6.19
C PRO A 112 7.07 10.79 -5.51
N VAL A 113 6.26 11.77 -5.94
CA VAL A 113 6.28 13.12 -5.36
C VAL A 113 5.74 13.09 -3.93
N VAL A 114 4.60 12.42 -3.71
CA VAL A 114 4.01 12.24 -2.38
C VAL A 114 4.97 11.51 -1.45
N ALA A 115 5.61 10.45 -1.92
CA ALA A 115 6.61 9.70 -1.15
C ALA A 115 7.82 10.56 -0.76
N SER A 116 8.33 11.36 -1.71
CA SER A 116 9.46 12.26 -1.47
C SER A 116 9.14 13.30 -0.39
N VAL A 117 7.93 13.86 -0.41
CA VAL A 117 7.45 14.80 0.63
C VAL A 117 7.35 14.12 1.99
N ALA A 118 6.72 12.94 2.06
CA ALA A 118 6.60 12.16 3.30
C ALA A 118 7.97 11.88 3.92
N ARG A 119 8.93 11.46 3.10
CA ARG A 119 10.30 11.16 3.52
C ARG A 119 11.06 12.43 3.94
N GLY A 120 10.86 13.55 3.25
CA GLY A 120 11.40 14.86 3.60
C GLY A 120 10.92 15.35 4.97
N LEU A 121 9.71 14.97 5.38
CA LEU A 121 9.15 15.23 6.71
C LEU A 121 9.65 14.26 7.80
N GLY A 122 10.44 13.24 7.44
CA GLY A 122 11.02 12.27 8.37
C GLY A 122 10.13 11.07 8.69
N ALA A 123 9.01 10.90 7.98
CA ALA A 123 8.13 9.73 8.14
C ALA A 123 8.76 8.49 7.50
N LEU A 124 8.57 7.32 8.12
CA LEU A 124 8.88 6.05 7.48
C LEU A 124 7.91 5.85 6.31
N THR A 125 8.45 5.87 5.09
CA THR A 125 7.61 5.92 3.87
C THR A 125 7.62 4.56 3.17
N ILE A 126 6.44 3.95 3.07
CA ILE A 126 6.26 2.63 2.46
C ILE A 126 5.36 2.77 1.23
N GLY A 127 5.90 2.44 0.05
CA GLY A 127 5.11 2.33 -1.18
C GLY A 127 4.47 0.95 -1.27
N VAL A 128 3.17 0.87 -1.51
CA VAL A 128 2.45 -0.39 -1.80
C VAL A 128 1.72 -0.21 -3.13
N VAL A 129 2.27 -0.77 -4.20
CA VAL A 129 1.79 -0.49 -5.55
C VAL A 129 1.51 -1.75 -6.35
N THR A 130 0.60 -1.64 -7.33
CA THR A 130 0.29 -2.75 -8.24
C THR A 130 0.86 -2.51 -9.62
N ARG A 131 1.44 -3.55 -10.22
CA ARG A 131 1.70 -3.60 -11.67
C ARG A 131 0.40 -3.91 -12.41
N PRO A 132 0.15 -3.32 -13.60
CA PRO A 132 -1.07 -3.56 -14.36
C PRO A 132 -1.14 -5.02 -14.83
N PHE A 133 -2.34 -5.49 -15.14
CA PHE A 133 -2.52 -6.80 -15.79
C PHE A 133 -1.96 -6.77 -17.22
N SER A 134 -1.45 -7.91 -17.69
CA SER A 134 -0.96 -8.06 -19.06
C SER A 134 -1.98 -7.66 -20.13
N PHE A 135 -3.29 -7.85 -19.87
CA PHE A 135 -4.36 -7.48 -20.79
C PHE A 135 -4.58 -5.96 -20.92
N GLU A 136 -4.07 -5.14 -19.99
CA GLU A 136 -4.21 -3.67 -20.04
C GLU A 136 -3.27 -3.03 -21.07
N GLY A 137 -2.35 -3.83 -21.63
CA GLY A 137 -1.51 -3.48 -22.76
C GLY A 137 -0.11 -3.00 -22.38
N ARG A 138 0.82 -3.16 -23.35
CA ARG A 138 2.25 -2.89 -23.15
C ARG A 138 2.57 -1.47 -22.71
N ARG A 139 1.80 -0.48 -23.17
CA ARG A 139 2.01 0.93 -22.82
C ARG A 139 1.87 1.15 -21.31
N ARG A 140 0.83 0.58 -20.68
CA ARG A 140 0.66 0.69 -19.22
C ARG A 140 1.77 -0.02 -18.47
N ALA A 141 2.16 -1.23 -18.92
CA ALA A 141 3.25 -1.98 -18.30
C ALA A 141 4.57 -1.21 -18.32
N GLN A 142 4.91 -0.57 -19.45
CA GLN A 142 6.10 0.26 -19.55
C GLN A 142 6.05 1.48 -18.62
N GLN A 143 4.92 2.20 -18.63
CA GLN A 143 4.71 3.34 -17.71
C GLN A 143 4.81 2.91 -16.24
N ALA A 144 4.31 1.72 -15.91
CA ALA A 144 4.36 1.19 -14.55
C ALA A 144 5.80 0.91 -14.09
N GLU A 145 6.64 0.28 -14.92
CA GLU A 145 8.05 0.06 -14.54
C GLU A 145 8.79 1.39 -14.34
N GLU A 146 8.55 2.38 -15.20
CA GLU A 146 9.14 3.72 -15.05
C GLU A 146 8.68 4.41 -13.74
N GLY A 147 7.40 4.28 -13.40
CA GLY A 147 6.83 4.79 -12.14
C GLY A 147 7.39 4.10 -10.90
N ILE A 148 7.45 2.76 -10.93
CA ILE A 148 8.04 1.92 -9.88
C ILE A 148 9.51 2.28 -9.64
N ASP A 149 10.29 2.46 -10.70
CA ASP A 149 11.71 2.83 -10.60
C ASP A 149 11.90 4.23 -10.02
N ALA A 150 11.01 5.17 -10.33
CA ALA A 150 11.00 6.50 -9.72
C ALA A 150 10.61 6.42 -8.24
N LEU A 151 9.52 5.72 -7.92
CA LEU A 151 9.01 5.57 -6.56
C LEU A 151 10.02 4.87 -5.63
N ARG A 152 10.73 3.85 -6.13
CA ARG A 152 11.75 3.10 -5.36
C ARG A 152 12.83 4.01 -4.76
N ARG A 153 13.13 5.15 -5.39
CA ARG A 153 14.14 6.10 -4.91
C ARG A 153 13.62 7.01 -3.80
N GLU A 154 12.31 7.17 -3.73
CA GLU A 154 11.62 8.12 -2.85
C GLU A 154 10.99 7.45 -1.61
N VAL A 155 10.99 6.11 -1.52
CA VAL A 155 10.47 5.35 -0.38
C VAL A 155 11.58 4.60 0.36
N ASP A 156 11.31 4.23 1.62
CA ASP A 156 12.20 3.36 2.40
C ASP A 156 12.00 1.88 2.06
N THR A 157 10.74 1.49 1.83
CA THR A 157 10.36 0.16 1.34
C THR A 157 9.32 0.29 0.23
N LEU A 158 9.48 -0.49 -0.84
CA LEU A 158 8.52 -0.60 -1.94
C LEU A 158 8.02 -2.04 -2.08
N ILE A 159 6.75 -2.26 -1.76
CA ILE A 159 6.03 -3.51 -1.98
C ILE A 159 5.37 -3.44 -3.36
N ILE A 160 5.75 -4.37 -4.25
CA ILE A 160 5.22 -4.44 -5.61
C ILE A 160 4.32 -5.66 -5.73
N ILE A 161 3.06 -5.43 -6.11
CA ILE A 161 2.05 -6.47 -6.30
C ILE A 161 1.86 -6.71 -7.81
N PRO A 162 2.26 -7.87 -8.33
CA PRO A 162 2.04 -8.20 -9.74
C PRO A 162 0.60 -8.68 -9.99
N ASN A 163 -0.25 -7.85 -10.59
CA ASN A 163 -1.66 -8.20 -10.80
C ASN A 163 -1.85 -9.48 -11.63
N ASP A 164 -0.94 -9.81 -12.55
CA ASP A 164 -1.01 -11.07 -13.31
C ASP A 164 -0.96 -12.32 -12.42
N ARG A 165 -0.34 -12.24 -11.23
CA ARG A 165 -0.30 -13.37 -10.29
C ARG A 165 -1.65 -13.59 -9.62
N LEU A 166 -2.48 -12.56 -9.50
CA LEU A 166 -3.84 -12.68 -8.98
C LEU A 166 -4.72 -13.54 -9.89
N LEU A 167 -4.48 -13.50 -11.21
CA LEU A 167 -5.16 -14.37 -12.18
C LEU A 167 -4.77 -15.84 -12.01
N SER A 168 -3.55 -16.14 -11.55
CA SER A 168 -3.10 -17.52 -11.33
C SER A 168 -3.71 -18.17 -10.09
N ILE A 169 -4.13 -17.34 -9.12
CA ILE A 169 -4.78 -17.76 -7.87
C ILE A 169 -6.31 -17.84 -8.05
N SER A 170 -6.82 -17.23 -9.12
CA SER A 170 -8.25 -17.08 -9.41
C SER A 170 -8.78 -18.17 -10.34
N ASP A 171 -10.06 -18.52 -10.19
CA ASP A 171 -10.74 -19.43 -11.12
C ASP A 171 -10.78 -18.86 -12.55
N ARG A 172 -10.77 -19.74 -13.56
CA ARG A 172 -10.80 -19.35 -14.99
C ARG A 172 -12.04 -18.54 -15.41
N SER A 173 -13.06 -18.44 -14.55
CA SER A 173 -14.29 -17.68 -14.77
C SER A 173 -14.29 -16.28 -14.16
N VAL A 174 -13.18 -15.85 -13.54
CA VAL A 174 -13.12 -14.54 -12.87
C VAL A 174 -13.30 -13.39 -13.87
N SER A 175 -14.22 -12.49 -13.54
CA SER A 175 -14.50 -11.30 -14.33
C SER A 175 -13.42 -10.23 -14.13
N VAL A 176 -13.30 -9.29 -15.08
CA VAL A 176 -12.37 -8.15 -14.97
C VAL A 176 -12.61 -7.35 -13.69
N MET A 177 -13.87 -7.19 -13.29
CA MET A 177 -14.24 -6.47 -12.06
C MET A 177 -13.76 -7.19 -10.80
N GLU A 178 -13.88 -8.51 -10.76
CA GLU A 178 -13.38 -9.32 -9.64
C GLU A 178 -11.85 -9.35 -9.58
N ALA A 179 -11.17 -9.30 -10.74
CA ALA A 179 -9.73 -9.21 -10.79
C ALA A 179 -9.22 -7.90 -10.16
N PHE A 180 -9.82 -6.75 -10.50
CA PHE A 180 -9.46 -5.48 -9.86
C PHE A 180 -9.79 -5.44 -8.36
N LYS A 181 -10.94 -5.98 -7.95
CA LYS A 181 -11.25 -6.13 -6.52
C LYS A 181 -10.23 -7.00 -5.78
N SER A 182 -9.70 -8.01 -6.45
CA SER A 182 -8.64 -8.85 -5.89
C SER A 182 -7.35 -8.06 -5.70
N ALA A 183 -7.00 -7.17 -6.65
CA ALA A 183 -5.85 -6.28 -6.52
C ALA A 183 -6.03 -5.30 -5.35
N ASP A 184 -7.21 -4.70 -5.20
CA ASP A 184 -7.55 -3.83 -4.07
C ASP A 184 -7.45 -4.59 -2.73
N GLN A 185 -7.88 -5.85 -2.70
CA GLN A 185 -7.77 -6.71 -1.51
C GLN A 185 -6.31 -7.01 -1.13
N VAL A 186 -5.43 -7.19 -2.12
CA VAL A 186 -3.99 -7.40 -1.85
C VAL A 186 -3.34 -6.10 -1.37
N LEU A 187 -3.70 -4.94 -1.94
CA LEU A 187 -3.26 -3.63 -1.44
C LEU A 187 -3.67 -3.41 0.02
N LEU A 188 -4.94 -3.70 0.35
CA LEU A 188 -5.45 -3.70 1.73
C LEU A 188 -4.58 -4.60 2.61
N SER A 189 -4.35 -5.85 2.19
CA SER A 189 -3.60 -6.82 2.99
C SER A 189 -2.16 -6.38 3.25
N GLY A 190 -1.53 -5.69 2.29
CA GLY A 190 -0.18 -5.14 2.43
C GLY A 190 -0.08 -4.00 3.43
N VAL A 191 -1.06 -3.09 3.42
CA VAL A 191 -1.12 -2.02 4.44
C VAL A 191 -1.52 -2.61 5.80
N GLN A 192 -2.62 -3.37 5.83
CA GLN A 192 -3.17 -3.98 7.04
C GLN A 192 -2.16 -4.86 7.77
N GLY A 193 -1.40 -5.68 7.03
CA GLY A 193 -0.43 -6.59 7.60
C GLY A 193 0.65 -5.88 8.44
N ILE A 194 0.99 -4.65 8.10
CA ILE A 194 1.98 -3.83 8.83
C ILE A 194 1.30 -2.97 9.88
N THR A 195 0.15 -2.35 9.56
CA THR A 195 -0.55 -1.49 10.50
C THR A 195 -1.06 -2.27 11.70
N ASP A 196 -1.58 -3.49 11.51
CA ASP A 196 -2.14 -4.29 12.60
C ASP A 196 -1.08 -4.66 13.64
N LEU A 197 0.18 -4.84 13.24
CA LEU A 197 1.30 -5.09 14.16
C LEU A 197 1.59 -3.92 15.10
N ILE A 198 1.23 -2.70 14.68
CA ILE A 198 1.51 -1.45 15.41
C ILE A 198 0.27 -1.01 16.20
N THR A 199 -0.91 -1.10 15.59
CA THR A 199 -2.15 -0.49 16.11
C THR A 199 -3.02 -1.48 16.89
N THR A 200 -2.91 -2.79 16.62
CA THR A 200 -3.75 -3.80 17.24
C THR A 200 -2.97 -4.56 18.31
N PRO A 201 -3.37 -4.46 19.60
CA PRO A 201 -2.72 -5.23 20.65
C PRO A 201 -2.95 -6.74 20.45
N GLY A 202 -1.89 -7.46 20.09
CA GLY A 202 -1.80 -8.92 20.08
C GLY A 202 -1.14 -9.50 21.34
N LEU A 203 -1.06 -10.82 21.40
CA LEU A 203 -0.36 -11.56 22.46
C LEU A 203 1.17 -11.35 22.42
N ILE A 204 1.71 -11.18 21.21
CA ILE A 204 3.10 -10.82 20.94
C ILE A 204 3.04 -9.53 20.13
N ASN A 205 3.37 -8.40 20.76
CA ASN A 205 3.40 -7.10 20.09
C ASN A 205 4.83 -6.80 19.64
N LEU A 206 4.98 -6.43 18.37
CA LEU A 206 6.16 -5.73 17.89
C LEU A 206 5.99 -4.25 18.19
N ASP A 207 7.08 -3.54 18.48
CA ASP A 207 7.02 -2.10 18.60
C ASP A 207 7.28 -1.40 17.26
N PHE A 208 6.97 -0.11 17.18
CA PHE A 208 7.20 0.68 15.97
C PHE A 208 8.69 0.75 15.60
N ALA A 209 9.59 0.69 16.58
CA ALA A 209 11.03 0.77 16.34
C ALA A 209 11.55 -0.51 15.65
N ASP A 210 11.02 -1.68 15.99
CA ASP A 210 11.32 -2.95 15.35
C ASP A 210 10.88 -2.94 13.87
N VAL A 211 9.64 -2.51 13.60
CA VAL A 211 9.14 -2.35 12.22
C VAL A 211 10.01 -1.36 11.46
N LYS A 212 10.34 -0.22 12.09
CA LYS A 212 11.21 0.79 11.49
C LYS A 212 12.60 0.26 11.19
N ALA A 213 13.20 -0.54 12.06
CA ALA A 213 14.53 -1.10 11.86
C ALA A 213 14.58 -2.05 10.65
N VAL A 214 13.52 -2.84 10.42
CA VAL A 214 13.45 -3.77 9.29
C VAL A 214 13.12 -3.05 7.97
N MET A 215 12.24 -2.06 8.00
CA MET A 215 11.70 -1.41 6.78
C MET A 215 12.47 -0.15 6.35
N SER A 216 13.31 0.43 7.21
CA SER A 216 14.10 1.61 6.83
C SER A 216 15.18 1.24 5.80
N GLY A 217 15.04 1.75 4.58
CA GLY A 217 16.01 1.51 3.51
C GLY A 217 16.09 0.06 3.03
N ALA A 218 15.02 -0.74 3.23
CA ALA A 218 14.96 -2.12 2.75
C ALA A 218 14.92 -2.22 1.22
N GLY A 219 14.51 -1.15 0.54
CA GLY A 219 14.39 -1.13 -0.92
C GLY A 219 13.15 -1.88 -1.39
N SER A 220 13.30 -2.86 -2.26
CA SER A 220 12.15 -3.65 -2.75
C SER A 220 11.81 -4.79 -1.81
N ALA A 221 10.52 -4.92 -1.49
CA ALA A 221 9.96 -5.98 -0.67
C ALA A 221 8.90 -6.76 -1.45
N LEU A 222 8.72 -8.02 -1.05
CA LEU A 222 7.68 -8.90 -1.56
C LEU A 222 6.75 -9.28 -0.42
N MET A 223 5.51 -9.60 -0.75
CA MET A 223 4.50 -9.99 0.23
C MET A 223 3.89 -11.34 -0.16
N GLY A 224 3.87 -12.26 0.79
CA GLY A 224 3.13 -13.51 0.70
C GLY A 224 1.98 -13.51 1.70
N ILE A 225 0.82 -14.03 1.30
CA ILE A 225 -0.36 -14.15 2.16
C ILE A 225 -0.85 -15.59 2.11
N GLY A 226 -1.14 -16.16 3.27
CA GLY A 226 -1.73 -17.48 3.42
C GLY A 226 -2.85 -17.45 4.45
N ASN A 227 -3.90 -18.22 4.22
CA ASN A 227 -5.05 -18.33 5.12
C ASN A 227 -5.48 -19.80 5.19
N ALA A 228 -5.66 -20.33 6.39
CA ALA A 228 -6.13 -21.70 6.59
C ALA A 228 -7.05 -21.81 7.82
N ARG A 229 -7.76 -22.93 7.91
CA ARG A 229 -8.66 -23.30 9.00
C ARG A 229 -8.51 -24.78 9.31
N GLY A 230 -8.84 -25.20 10.52
CA GLY A 230 -8.70 -26.59 10.99
C GLY A 230 -7.53 -26.76 11.97
N ASP A 231 -7.17 -28.00 12.26
CA ASP A 231 -6.22 -28.34 13.33
C ASP A 231 -4.77 -27.90 13.01
N ASP A 232 -4.35 -27.96 11.74
CA ASP A 232 -3.01 -27.55 11.28
C ASP A 232 -2.99 -26.14 10.65
N ARG A 233 -3.98 -25.29 10.98
CA ARG A 233 -4.20 -24.00 10.29
C ARG A 233 -2.97 -23.09 10.28
N ALA A 234 -2.18 -23.02 11.34
CA ALA A 234 -1.03 -22.13 11.38
C ALA A 234 0.09 -22.59 10.42
N ALA A 235 0.45 -23.88 10.45
CA ALA A 235 1.45 -24.45 9.56
C ALA A 235 1.03 -24.33 8.09
N VAL A 236 -0.23 -24.68 7.78
CA VAL A 236 -0.75 -24.57 6.41
C VAL A 236 -0.80 -23.11 5.93
N ALA A 237 -1.21 -22.17 6.78
CA ALA A 237 -1.21 -20.75 6.42
C ALA A 237 0.22 -20.23 6.17
N ALA A 238 1.19 -20.62 6.99
CA ALA A 238 2.59 -20.26 6.80
C ALA A 238 3.15 -20.86 5.49
N GLU A 239 2.92 -22.14 5.21
CA GLU A 239 3.33 -22.79 3.96
C GLU A 239 2.72 -22.09 2.74
N MET A 240 1.43 -21.73 2.80
CA MET A 240 0.76 -20.98 1.74
C MET A 240 1.34 -19.57 1.55
N ALA A 241 1.70 -18.88 2.63
CA ALA A 241 2.31 -17.55 2.56
C ALA A 241 3.68 -17.62 1.88
N ILE A 242 4.49 -18.63 2.22
CA ILE A 242 5.83 -18.87 1.66
C ILE A 242 5.75 -19.33 0.19
N ALA A 243 4.73 -20.12 -0.15
CA ALA A 243 4.47 -20.57 -1.52
C ALA A 243 3.61 -19.59 -2.34
N SER A 244 3.35 -18.39 -1.81
CA SER A 244 2.41 -17.45 -2.42
C SER A 244 2.90 -17.01 -3.81
N PRO A 245 2.03 -17.03 -4.84
CA PRO A 245 2.41 -16.56 -6.18
C PRO A 245 2.77 -15.07 -6.25
N LEU A 246 2.49 -14.31 -5.19
CA LEU A 246 2.88 -12.91 -5.04
C LEU A 246 4.37 -12.74 -4.75
N LEU A 247 5.04 -13.78 -4.24
CA LEU A 247 6.49 -13.83 -4.07
C LEU A 247 7.14 -14.16 -5.43
N GLU A 248 7.47 -13.14 -6.22
CA GLU A 248 8.09 -13.33 -7.55
C GLU A 248 9.51 -13.89 -7.49
N ALA A 249 10.16 -13.80 -6.34
CA ALA A 249 11.50 -14.32 -6.07
C ALA A 249 11.48 -15.24 -4.85
N SER A 250 12.47 -16.12 -4.74
CA SER A 250 12.67 -16.92 -3.52
C SER A 250 12.87 -15.99 -2.33
N MET A 251 12.40 -16.41 -1.16
CA MET A 251 12.76 -15.77 0.11
C MET A 251 14.26 -15.94 0.43
N ASP A 252 14.94 -16.89 -0.24
CA ASP A 252 16.38 -17.08 -0.11
C ASP A 252 17.13 -15.82 -0.56
N GLY A 253 17.72 -15.11 0.42
CA GLY A 253 18.45 -13.85 0.20
C GLY A 253 17.73 -12.61 0.72
N ALA A 254 16.54 -12.74 1.30
CA ALA A 254 15.89 -11.63 2.01
C ALA A 254 16.76 -11.19 3.22
N HIS A 255 17.06 -9.90 3.32
CA HIS A 255 17.84 -9.31 4.41
C HIS A 255 17.02 -9.08 5.69
N GLY A 256 15.69 -9.10 5.58
CA GLY A 256 14.76 -8.94 6.69
C GLY A 256 13.41 -9.57 6.34
N VAL A 257 12.72 -10.07 7.35
CA VAL A 257 11.38 -10.65 7.22
C VAL A 257 10.51 -10.07 8.31
N LEU A 258 9.34 -9.57 7.92
CA LEU A 258 8.29 -9.12 8.84
C LEU A 258 7.15 -10.13 8.73
N LEU A 259 6.85 -10.81 9.84
CA LEU A 259 5.83 -11.83 9.94
C LEU A 259 4.67 -11.30 10.80
N ASN A 260 3.47 -11.32 10.24
CA ASN A 260 2.24 -11.04 10.97
C ASN A 260 1.36 -12.30 10.98
N ILE A 261 0.87 -12.66 12.17
CA ILE A 261 -0.05 -13.79 12.38
C ILE A 261 -1.33 -13.24 13.00
N SER A 262 -2.42 -13.30 12.23
CA SER A 262 -3.74 -12.86 12.67
C SER A 262 -4.65 -14.07 12.90
N GLY A 263 -5.28 -14.14 14.08
CA GLY A 263 -6.18 -15.22 14.47
C GLY A 263 -7.26 -14.76 15.45
N GLY A 264 -8.23 -15.64 15.72
CA GLY A 264 -9.22 -15.40 16.76
C GLY A 264 -8.61 -15.49 18.17
N SER A 265 -9.43 -15.24 19.19
CA SER A 265 -9.03 -15.41 20.60
C SER A 265 -8.70 -16.86 20.97
N ASP A 266 -8.97 -17.81 20.08
CA ASP A 266 -8.67 -19.23 20.18
C ASP A 266 -7.29 -19.60 19.62
N LEU A 267 -6.48 -18.62 19.16
CA LEU A 267 -5.12 -18.86 18.69
C LEU A 267 -4.24 -19.34 19.85
N GLY A 268 -3.76 -20.58 19.76
CA GLY A 268 -2.93 -21.19 20.79
C GLY A 268 -1.45 -20.80 20.67
N LEU A 269 -0.73 -20.80 21.80
CA LEU A 269 0.73 -20.56 21.82
C LEU A 269 1.52 -21.56 20.96
N PHE A 270 1.07 -22.81 20.89
CA PHE A 270 1.72 -23.85 20.08
C PHE A 270 1.58 -23.60 18.57
N GLU A 271 0.53 -22.89 18.15
CA GLU A 271 0.32 -22.53 16.74
C GLU A 271 1.25 -21.40 16.29
N ILE A 272 1.81 -20.63 17.22
CA ILE A 272 2.69 -19.48 16.94
C ILE A 272 4.17 -19.89 16.91
N ASN A 273 4.52 -21.03 17.52
CA ASN A 273 5.91 -21.46 17.76
C ASN A 273 6.51 -22.32 16.64
#